data_AF-A0A847M731-F1
#
_entry.id   AF-A0A847M731-F1
#
_cell.length_a   1.000
_cell.length_b   1.000
_cell.length_c   1.000
_cell.angle_alpha   90.00
_cell.angle_beta   90.00
_cell.angle_gamma   90.00
#
_symmetry.space_group_name_H-M   'P 1'
#
loop_
_entity.id
_entity.type
_entity.pdbx_description
1 polymer ?
#
loop_
_entity_poly.entity_id
_entity_poly.type
_entity_poly.pdbx_seq_one_letter_code
_entity_poly.pdbx_strand_id
1 'polypeptide(L)'
;DFDPSGHGSHNGIGNMIYPGDDGRPWSSQRLEILREGMEDYEYLLLLREAIERNPASPHAALLEIPEQFSETYPVDTDAGFITDWRDAIGAALHELQ
;
A
#
# COMPACT_ATOMS: atom_id res chain seq x y z
N ASP A 1 -23.88 -24.40 11.27
CA ASP A 1 -22.89 -24.81 10.29
C ASP A 1 -22.30 -23.55 9.69
N PHE A 2 -21.12 -23.14 10.15
CA PHE A 2 -20.38 -22.00 9.59
C PHE A 2 -19.10 -22.56 9.02
N ASP A 3 -19.00 -22.59 7.70
CA ASP A 3 -17.80 -23.01 6.99
C ASP A 3 -16.96 -21.77 6.69
N PRO A 4 -15.79 -21.60 7.34
CA PRO A 4 -14.90 -20.46 7.07
C PRO A 4 -14.09 -20.63 5.77
N SER A 5 -14.22 -21.77 5.09
CA SER A 5 -13.52 -22.01 3.83
C SER A 5 -14.06 -21.08 2.74
N GLY A 6 -13.13 -20.45 2.02
CA GLY A 6 -13.44 -19.58 0.90
C GLY A 6 -13.53 -20.36 -0.40
N HIS A 7 -13.43 -19.66 -1.53
CA HIS A 7 -13.47 -20.26 -2.87
C HIS A 7 -12.45 -21.42 -3.03
N GLY A 8 -12.92 -22.62 -3.36
CA GLY A 8 -12.03 -23.77 -3.57
C GLY A 8 -11.39 -24.30 -2.29
N SER A 9 -12.11 -24.22 -1.15
CA SER A 9 -11.75 -24.81 0.15
C SER A 9 -10.43 -24.33 0.78
N HIS A 10 -9.90 -23.18 0.35
CA HIS A 10 -8.79 -22.52 1.03
C HIS A 10 -9.33 -21.44 1.98
N ASN A 11 -8.70 -21.28 3.15
CA ASN A 11 -9.18 -20.30 4.13
C ASN A 11 -9.05 -18.87 3.60
N GLY A 12 -10.13 -18.09 3.70
CA GLY A 12 -10.10 -16.64 3.43
C GLY A 12 -9.97 -16.21 1.96
N ILE A 13 -9.80 -17.13 1.01
CA ILE A 13 -9.75 -16.78 -0.42
C ILE A 13 -11.12 -16.28 -0.91
N GLY A 14 -11.13 -15.11 -1.55
CA GLY A 14 -12.36 -14.44 -2.01
C GLY A 14 -13.12 -13.66 -0.94
N ASN A 15 -12.69 -13.71 0.33
CA ASN A 15 -13.30 -12.96 1.43
C ASN A 15 -12.33 -11.89 1.94
N MET A 16 -12.70 -10.62 1.89
CA MET A 16 -11.88 -9.49 2.39
C MET A 16 -12.49 -8.81 3.62
N ILE A 17 -13.71 -9.19 3.97
CA ILE A 17 -14.50 -8.66 5.09
C ILE A 17 -15.10 -9.84 5.86
N TYR A 18 -15.40 -9.61 7.14
CA TYR A 18 -15.99 -10.61 8.03
C TYR A 18 -17.22 -10.02 8.75
N PRO A 19 -18.21 -10.83 9.14
CA PRO A 19 -19.34 -10.34 9.92
C PRO A 19 -18.88 -9.92 11.32
N GLY A 20 -19.22 -8.70 11.73
CA GLY A 20 -19.02 -8.21 13.09
C GLY A 20 -20.11 -8.67 14.05
N ASP A 21 -19.80 -8.63 15.34
CA ASP A 21 -20.74 -8.94 16.42
C ASP A 21 -21.89 -7.92 16.54
N ASP A 22 -21.72 -6.74 15.96
CA ASP A 22 -22.68 -5.64 15.87
C ASP A 22 -23.50 -5.67 14.55
N GLY A 23 -23.33 -6.71 13.74
CA GLY A 23 -23.98 -6.84 12.44
C GLY A 23 -23.39 -5.95 11.34
N ARG A 24 -22.26 -5.27 11.59
CA ARG A 24 -21.52 -4.50 10.58
C ARG A 24 -20.35 -5.33 10.03
N PRO A 25 -19.91 -5.10 8.78
CA PRO A 25 -18.72 -5.78 8.27
C PRO A 25 -17.47 -5.27 8.98
N TRP A 26 -16.68 -6.18 9.52
CA TRP A 26 -15.32 -5.93 9.98
C TRP A 26 -14.35 -6.07 8.82
N SER A 27 -13.40 -5.14 8.75
CA SER A 27 -12.32 -5.20 7.78
C SER A 27 -11.32 -6.31 8.13
N SER A 28 -10.67 -6.86 7.12
CA SER A 28 -9.53 -7.76 7.31
C SER A 28 -8.23 -7.00 7.15
N GLN A 29 -7.14 -7.50 7.75
CA GLN A 29 -5.80 -6.96 7.52
C GLN A 29 -5.45 -6.90 6.03
N ARG A 30 -5.88 -7.89 5.23
CA ARG A 30 -5.67 -7.89 3.78
C ARG A 30 -6.40 -6.75 3.08
N LEU A 31 -7.59 -6.38 3.55
CA LEU A 31 -8.35 -5.26 2.99
C LEU A 31 -7.71 -3.93 3.35
N GLU A 32 -7.26 -3.77 4.60
CA GLU A 32 -6.55 -2.56 5.00
C GLU A 32 -5.26 -2.38 4.20
N ILE A 33 -4.43 -3.42 4.07
CA ILE A 33 -3.20 -3.37 3.25
C ILE A 33 -3.51 -3.06 1.79
N LEU A 34 -4.59 -3.61 1.23
CA LEU A 34 -5.02 -3.29 -0.14
C LEU A 34 -5.41 -1.82 -0.28
N ARG A 35 -6.19 -1.27 0.68
CA ARG A 35 -6.59 0.14 0.68
C ARG A 35 -5.38 1.06 0.79
N GLU A 36 -4.48 0.74 1.70
CA GLU A 36 -3.23 1.47 1.90
C GLU A 36 -2.37 1.47 0.63
N GLY A 37 -2.26 0.32 -0.06
CA GLY A 37 -1.57 0.26 -1.35
C GLY A 37 -2.26 1.07 -2.47
N MET A 38 -3.58 1.19 -2.45
CA MET A 38 -4.31 2.08 -3.36
C MET A 38 -4.02 3.55 -3.06
N GLU A 39 -3.95 3.93 -1.77
CA GLU A 39 -3.60 5.27 -1.33
C GLU A 39 -2.16 5.64 -1.75
N ASP A 40 -1.20 4.72 -1.56
CA ASP A 40 0.19 4.88 -2.02
C ASP A 40 0.26 5.12 -3.54
N TYR A 41 -0.54 4.39 -4.33
CA TYR A 41 -0.59 4.58 -5.78
C TYR A 41 -1.06 5.98 -6.17
N GLU A 42 -2.09 6.52 -5.51
CA GLU A 42 -2.56 7.88 -5.76
C GLU A 42 -1.48 8.92 -5.45
N TYR A 43 -0.68 8.71 -4.40
CA TYR A 43 0.46 9.58 -4.08
C TYR A 43 1.54 9.56 -5.18
N LEU A 44 1.80 8.40 -5.80
CA LEU A 44 2.70 8.32 -6.96
C LEU A 44 2.13 9.07 -8.18
N LEU A 45 0.81 9.04 -8.40
CA LEU A 45 0.17 9.83 -9.47
C LEU A 45 0.35 11.33 -9.22
N LEU A 46 0.07 11.78 -7.99
CA LEU A 46 0.24 13.18 -7.60
C LEU A 46 1.69 13.63 -7.76
N LEU A 47 2.65 12.79 -7.36
CA LEU A 47 4.07 13.10 -7.47
C LEU A 47 4.49 13.23 -8.93
N ARG A 48 4.04 12.31 -9.80
CA ARG A 48 4.29 12.39 -11.24
C ARG A 48 3.78 13.70 -11.82
N GLU A 49 2.53 14.07 -11.53
CA GLU A 49 1.96 15.33 -12.01
C GLU A 49 2.70 16.56 -11.47
N ALA A 50 3.15 16.52 -10.21
CA ALA A 50 3.92 17.60 -9.60
C ALA A 50 5.31 17.79 -10.26
N ILE A 51 5.97 16.69 -10.62
CA ILE A 51 7.24 16.70 -11.36
C ILE A 51 7.03 17.19 -12.79
N GLU A 52 5.95 16.78 -13.47
CA GLU A 52 5.62 17.28 -14.81
C GLU A 52 5.42 18.81 -14.83
N ARG A 53 4.84 19.37 -13.77
CA ARG A 53 4.72 20.84 -13.59
C ARG A 53 6.04 21.51 -13.22
N ASN A 54 6.98 20.77 -12.63
CA ASN A 54 8.28 21.26 -12.17
C ASN A 54 9.43 20.39 -12.72
N PRO A 55 9.77 20.47 -14.03
CA PRO A 55 10.69 19.53 -14.67
C PRO A 55 12.14 19.56 -14.13
N ALA A 56 12.52 20.62 -13.41
CA ALA A 56 13.81 20.72 -12.73
C ALA A 56 13.84 20.03 -11.35
N SER A 57 12.72 19.45 -10.92
CA SER A 57 12.60 18.73 -9.64
C SER A 57 13.61 17.57 -9.55
N PRO A 58 14.33 17.42 -8.42
CA PRO A 58 15.23 16.30 -8.22
C PRO A 58 14.50 14.99 -7.87
N HIS A 59 13.17 15.02 -7.71
CA HIS A 59 12.39 13.94 -7.11
C HIS A 59 11.96 12.82 -8.07
N ALA A 60 12.40 12.86 -9.34
CA ALA A 60 12.02 11.85 -10.35
C ALA A 60 12.36 10.41 -9.94
N ALA A 61 13.44 10.20 -9.19
CA ALA A 61 13.85 8.88 -8.71
C ALA A 61 12.82 8.23 -7.76
N LEU A 62 11.95 9.02 -7.11
CA LEU A 62 10.90 8.49 -6.22
C LEU A 62 9.72 7.86 -6.97
N LEU A 63 9.66 7.99 -8.31
CA LEU A 63 8.68 7.28 -9.15
C LEU A 63 9.14 5.87 -9.55
N GLU A 64 10.42 5.56 -9.36
CA GLU A 64 10.96 4.24 -9.64
C GLU A 64 10.69 3.29 -8.48
N ILE A 65 10.51 2.00 -8.77
CA ILE A 65 10.32 0.98 -7.75
C ILE A 65 11.70 0.59 -7.19
N PRO A 66 11.99 0.81 -5.89
CA PRO A 66 13.26 0.37 -5.33
C PRO A 66 13.38 -1.15 -5.35
N GLU A 67 14.57 -1.68 -5.61
CA GLU A 67 14.82 -3.13 -5.67
C GLU A 67 14.38 -3.85 -4.38
N GLN A 68 14.57 -3.21 -3.24
CA GLN A 68 14.17 -3.68 -1.92
C GLN A 68 12.66 -3.98 -1.81
N PHE A 69 11.80 -3.41 -2.65
CA PHE A 69 10.37 -3.72 -2.62
C PHE A 69 10.04 -5.05 -3.35
N SER A 70 10.99 -5.59 -4.11
CA SER A 70 10.81 -6.78 -4.96
C SER A 70 11.61 -8.00 -4.47
N GLU A 71 12.17 -7.94 -3.28
CA GLU A 71 12.96 -9.02 -2.68
C GLU A 71 12.13 -9.92 -1.75
N THR A 72 12.62 -11.13 -1.51
CA THR A 72 12.06 -12.02 -0.50
C THR A 72 12.79 -11.84 0.82
N TYR A 73 12.04 -11.58 1.90
CA TYR A 73 12.57 -11.33 3.23
C TYR A 73 12.20 -12.41 4.25
N PRO A 74 13.07 -12.66 5.25
CA PRO A 74 12.68 -13.32 6.50
C PRO A 74 11.51 -12.60 7.18
N VAL A 75 10.67 -13.35 7.90
CA VAL A 75 9.45 -12.82 8.55
C VAL A 75 9.73 -11.76 9.64
N ASP A 76 10.93 -11.73 10.19
CA ASP A 76 11.41 -10.82 11.24
C ASP A 76 12.19 -9.62 10.70
N THR A 77 12.22 -9.45 9.37
CA THR A 77 12.89 -8.30 8.75
C THR A 77 12.20 -7.00 9.12
N ASP A 78 12.99 -6.01 9.52
CA ASP A 78 12.50 -4.66 9.71
C ASP A 78 12.12 -4.05 8.35
N ALA A 79 10.85 -3.71 8.20
CA ALA A 79 10.28 -3.13 7.00
C ALA A 79 10.21 -1.60 7.04
N GLY A 80 10.96 -0.94 7.94
CA GLY A 80 10.98 0.52 8.09
C GLY A 80 11.26 1.29 6.79
N PHE A 81 11.99 0.68 5.86
CA PHE A 81 12.28 1.26 4.54
C PHE A 81 11.00 1.57 3.72
N ILE A 82 9.89 0.87 3.97
CA ILE A 82 8.59 1.16 3.32
C ILE A 82 8.04 2.49 3.83
N THR A 83 8.11 2.72 5.14
CA THR A 83 7.68 3.98 5.76
C THR A 83 8.58 5.13 5.35
N ASP A 84 9.90 4.93 5.36
CA ASP A 84 10.87 5.95 4.92
C ASP A 84 10.59 6.39 3.46
N TRP A 85 10.24 5.44 2.59
CA TRP A 85 9.89 5.74 1.20
C TRP A 85 8.61 6.59 1.09
N ARG A 86 7.58 6.26 1.87
CA ARG A 86 6.33 7.03 1.91
C ARG A 86 6.57 8.45 2.43
N ASP A 87 7.37 8.59 3.48
CA ASP A 87 7.72 9.89 4.04
C ASP A 87 8.50 10.73 3.02
N ALA A 88 9.40 10.12 2.24
CA ALA A 88 10.10 10.80 1.16
C ALA A 88 9.15 11.29 0.05
N ILE A 89 8.16 10.48 -0.36
CA ILE A 89 7.13 10.91 -1.31
C ILE A 89 6.31 12.07 -0.75
N GLY A 90 5.88 11.97 0.51
CA GLY A 90 5.13 13.03 1.19
C GLY A 90 5.89 14.35 1.27
N ALA A 91 7.17 14.29 1.62
CA ALA A 91 8.06 15.45 1.64
C ALA A 91 8.24 16.07 0.24
N ALA A 92 8.49 15.25 -0.77
CA ALA A 92 8.62 15.71 -2.16
C ALA A 92 7.34 16.39 -2.67
N LEU A 93 6.17 15.82 -2.36
CA LEU A 93 4.88 16.43 -2.69
C LEU A 93 4.68 17.77 -1.99
N HIS A 94 5.06 17.87 -0.72
CA HIS A 94 4.98 19.13 0.04
C HIS A 94 5.89 20.22 -0.56
N GLU A 95 7.08 19.86 -1.02
CA GLU A 95 8.03 20.80 -1.65
C GLU A 95 7.59 21.29 -3.04
N LEU A 96 6.80 20.50 -3.77
CA LEU A 96 6.38 20.77 -5.15
C LEU A 96 5.01 21.46 -5.28
N GLN A 97 4.33 21.71 -4.16
CA GLN A 97 3.05 22.44 -4.07
C GLN A 97 3.26 23.92 -3.78
#